data_AF-A0A9R0X038-F1
#
_entry.id   AF-A0A9R0X038-F1
#
_cell.length_a   1.000
_cell.length_b   1.000
_cell.length_c   1.000
_cell.angle_alpha   90.00
_cell.angle_beta   90.00
_cell.angle_gamma   90.00
#
_symmetry.space_group_name_H-M   'P 1'
#
loop_
_entity.id
_entity.type
_entity.pdbx_description
1 polymer ?
#
loop_
_entity_poly.entity_id
_entity_poly.type
_entity_poly.pdbx_seq_one_letter_code
_entity_poly.pdbx_strand_id
1 'polypeptide(L)'
;MAASHRLPVRAVNLGGWLVTEGWMWPSHFEDIPNNDLLDGTQLQFKSVTQNAYVAAENGGGAGLVANRPQASGWETFKLWRVNEVKFNFKVFGNQFVSVQSDGSLVATGVMPRRPETFQLVRSPNDKYRMRIMAPNGFFL
;
A
#
# COMPACT_ATOMS: atom_id res chain seq x y z
N MET A 1 -11.66 39.62 24.45
CA MET A 1 -10.72 38.98 23.51
C MET A 1 -11.35 37.65 23.10
N ALA A 2 -11.70 37.47 21.82
CA ALA A 2 -12.27 36.21 21.34
C ALA A 2 -11.14 35.25 20.99
N ALA A 3 -11.17 34.03 21.55
CA ALA A 3 -10.22 32.99 21.20
C ALA A 3 -10.42 32.61 19.72
N SER A 4 -9.37 32.78 18.91
CA SER A 4 -9.36 32.32 17.53
C SER A 4 -9.42 30.80 17.53
N HIS A 5 -10.62 30.24 17.32
CA HIS A 5 -10.82 28.80 17.17
C HIS A 5 -10.20 28.39 15.82
N ARG A 6 -8.92 27.99 15.81
CA ARG A 6 -8.32 27.35 14.64
C ARG A 6 -9.04 26.02 14.44
N LEU A 7 -9.97 26.00 13.50
CA LEU A 7 -10.65 24.79 13.10
C LEU A 7 -9.59 23.77 12.64
N PRO A 8 -9.64 22.51 13.10
CA PRO A 8 -8.64 21.52 12.75
C PRO A 8 -8.63 21.30 11.23
N VAL A 9 -7.45 21.40 10.62
CA VAL A 9 -7.24 21.03 9.22
C VAL A 9 -7.02 19.52 9.16
N ARG A 10 -7.77 18.85 8.29
CA ARG A 10 -7.52 17.45 7.94
C ARG A 10 -6.75 17.41 6.62
N ALA A 11 -5.83 16.46 6.47
CA ALA A 11 -5.06 16.31 5.24
C ALA A 11 -4.72 14.86 4.93
N VAL A 12 -4.64 14.51 3.64
CA VAL A 12 -4.16 13.21 3.15
C VAL A 12 -3.18 13.38 1.99
N ASN A 13 -2.25 12.43 1.85
CA ASN A 13 -1.34 12.38 0.71
C ASN A 13 -1.90 11.48 -0.40
N LEU A 14 -1.94 12.01 -1.64
CA LEU A 14 -2.37 11.31 -2.84
C LEU A 14 -1.25 11.27 -3.89
N GLY A 15 -0.15 10.57 -3.58
CA GLY A 15 0.97 10.44 -4.50
C GLY A 15 1.74 11.73 -4.75
N GLY A 16 2.09 12.40 -3.65
CA GLY A 16 2.85 13.66 -3.68
C GLY A 16 1.97 14.91 -3.69
N TRP A 17 0.66 14.75 -3.83
CA TRP A 17 -0.31 15.82 -3.61
C TRP A 17 -0.82 15.81 -2.18
N LEU A 18 -1.03 17.00 -1.61
CA LEU A 18 -1.69 17.16 -0.32
C LEU A 18 -3.12 17.66 -0.57
N VAL A 19 -4.11 16.85 -0.19
CA VAL A 19 -5.49 17.33 -0.11
C VAL A 19 -5.71 17.80 1.32
N THR A 20 -6.12 19.06 1.49
CA THR A 20 -6.48 19.63 2.79
C THR A 20 -7.92 20.10 2.76
N GLU A 21 -8.60 19.97 3.89
CA GLU A 21 -9.88 20.65 4.10
C GLU A 21 -9.97 21.19 5.53
N GLY A 22 -10.63 22.34 5.65
CA GLY A 22 -11.06 22.90 6.93
C GLY A 22 -12.37 22.27 7.40
N TRP A 23 -13.10 22.97 8.26
CA TRP A 23 -14.43 22.56 8.70
C TRP A 23 -15.46 22.90 7.60
N MET A 24 -15.57 22.06 6.57
CA MET A 24 -16.61 22.17 5.56
C MET A 24 -17.34 20.84 5.40
N TRP A 25 -18.65 20.93 5.17
CA TRP A 25 -19.53 19.80 4.92
C TRP A 25 -20.18 20.01 3.55
N PRO A 26 -20.16 19.01 2.64
CA PRO A 26 -19.66 17.65 2.82
C PRO A 26 -18.13 17.53 2.74
N SER A 27 -17.61 16.41 3.28
CA SER A 27 -16.17 16.08 3.32
C SER A 27 -15.66 15.66 1.94
N HIS A 28 -14.61 16.31 1.45
CA HIS A 28 -13.95 15.97 0.18
C HIS A 28 -13.21 14.63 0.25
N PHE A 29 -13.02 14.04 1.44
CA PHE A 29 -12.39 12.73 1.60
C PHE A 29 -13.29 11.55 1.22
N GLU A 30 -14.62 11.73 1.24
CA GLU A 30 -15.56 10.64 0.94
C GLU A 30 -15.56 10.28 -0.54
N ASP A 31 -15.35 11.27 -1.41
CA ASP A 31 -15.37 11.09 -2.88
C ASP A 31 -14.02 10.63 -3.47
N ILE A 32 -13.00 10.39 -2.63
CA ILE A 32 -11.68 9.96 -3.12
C ILE A 32 -11.78 8.50 -3.62
N PRO A 33 -11.42 8.23 -4.89
CA PRO A 33 -11.38 6.85 -5.39
C PRO A 33 -10.38 6.00 -4.60
N ASN A 34 -10.81 4.81 -4.17
CA ASN A 34 -10.02 3.92 -3.31
C ASN A 34 -9.50 4.62 -2.05
N ASN A 35 -10.38 5.31 -1.32
CA ASN A 35 -10.07 6.01 -0.06
C ASN A 35 -9.67 5.09 1.11
N ASP A 36 -9.81 3.77 0.96
CA ASP A 36 -9.24 2.77 1.86
C ASP A 36 -7.78 2.43 1.54
N LEU A 37 -7.29 2.81 0.34
CA LEU A 37 -5.91 2.61 -0.14
C LEU A 37 -5.14 3.92 -0.21
N LEU A 38 -5.28 4.79 0.78
CA LEU A 38 -4.51 6.04 0.86
C LEU A 38 -3.03 5.78 1.14
N ASP A 39 -2.21 6.80 0.93
CA ASP A 39 -0.79 6.73 1.26
C ASP A 39 -0.60 6.41 2.76
N GLY A 40 0.32 5.49 3.06
CA GLY A 40 0.58 5.03 4.43
C GLY A 40 -0.40 3.97 4.96
N THR A 41 -1.47 3.62 4.24
CA THR A 41 -2.35 2.49 4.61
C THR A 41 -1.51 1.24 4.82
N GLN A 42 -1.77 0.52 5.91
CA GLN A 42 -1.13 -0.74 6.23
C GLN A 42 -1.99 -1.91 5.74
N LEU A 43 -1.40 -2.80 4.97
CA LEU A 43 -2.04 -3.98 4.40
C LEU A 43 -1.32 -5.25 4.83
N GLN A 44 -2.08 -6.33 4.93
CA GLN A 44 -1.59 -7.69 5.12
C GLN A 44 -2.16 -8.53 3.99
N PHE A 45 -1.30 -9.30 3.30
CA PHE A 45 -1.72 -10.10 2.17
C PHE A 45 -1.75 -11.58 2.56
N LYS A 46 -2.92 -12.20 2.43
CA LYS A 46 -3.09 -13.64 2.63
C LYS A 46 -3.29 -14.32 1.29
N SER A 47 -2.39 -15.26 0.97
CA SER A 47 -2.54 -16.10 -0.20
C SER A 47 -3.75 -17.02 -0.03
N VAL A 48 -4.66 -16.98 -1.01
CA VAL A 48 -5.83 -17.88 -1.04
C VAL A 48 -5.39 -19.32 -1.30
N THR A 49 -4.39 -19.53 -2.15
CA THR A 49 -3.92 -20.88 -2.53
C THR A 49 -3.07 -21.52 -1.46
N GLN A 50 -2.25 -20.74 -0.74
CA GLN A 50 -1.38 -21.26 0.32
C GLN A 50 -2.01 -21.15 1.72
N ASN A 51 -3.13 -20.44 1.86
CA ASN A 51 -3.78 -20.14 3.14
C ASN A 51 -2.83 -19.51 4.18
N ALA A 52 -1.82 -18.76 3.71
CA ALA A 52 -0.75 -18.18 4.51
C ALA A 52 -0.53 -16.72 4.16
N TYR A 53 -0.08 -15.93 5.14
CA TYR A 53 0.29 -14.53 4.97
C TYR A 53 1.67 -14.40 4.31
N VAL A 54 1.78 -13.42 3.43
CA VAL A 54 3.04 -13.00 2.80
C VAL A 54 3.87 -12.26 3.83
N ALA A 55 5.08 -12.75 4.08
CA ALA A 55 6.07 -12.09 4.93
C ALA A 55 7.23 -11.55 4.08
N ALA A 56 7.69 -10.34 4.43
CA ALA A 56 9.00 -9.87 4.01
C ALA A 56 10.05 -10.45 4.95
N GLU A 57 10.79 -11.44 4.49
CA GLU A 57 11.77 -12.14 5.34
C GLU A 57 12.85 -11.18 5.86
N ASN A 58 13.30 -11.42 7.10
CA ASN A 58 14.14 -10.51 7.88
C ASN A 58 13.57 -9.10 8.08
N GLY A 59 12.24 -8.94 7.95
CA GLY A 59 11.57 -7.64 8.01
C GLY A 59 11.85 -6.75 6.80
N GLY A 60 12.52 -7.26 5.77
CA GLY A 60 13.07 -6.48 4.65
C GLY A 60 14.58 -6.63 4.56
N GLY A 61 15.08 -6.89 3.35
CA GLY A 61 16.45 -7.33 3.09
C GLY A 61 16.56 -8.72 2.45
N ALA A 62 15.43 -9.43 2.30
CA ALA A 62 15.34 -10.73 1.64
C ALA A 62 14.09 -10.82 0.73
N GLY A 63 13.73 -12.04 0.34
CA GLY A 63 12.56 -12.33 -0.48
C GLY A 63 11.23 -12.23 0.27
N LEU A 64 10.14 -12.12 -0.48
CA LEU A 64 8.78 -12.23 0.05
C LEU A 64 8.27 -13.66 -0.09
N VAL A 65 7.71 -14.23 0.97
CA VAL A 65 7.25 -15.62 1.01
C VAL A 65 5.90 -15.72 1.71
N ALA A 66 4.95 -16.47 1.13
CA ALA A 66 3.64 -16.72 1.73
C ALA A 66 3.66 -17.94 2.66
N ASN A 67 4.24 -17.81 3.84
CA ASN A 67 4.50 -18.96 4.74
C ASN A 67 3.98 -18.76 6.17
N ARG A 68 3.33 -17.64 6.49
CA ARG A 68 2.95 -17.33 7.87
C ARG A 68 1.50 -17.69 8.18
N PRO A 69 1.21 -18.38 9.29
CA PRO A 69 -0.17 -18.70 9.68
C PRO A 69 -0.92 -17.48 10.23
N GLN A 70 -0.19 -16.48 10.75
CA GLN A 70 -0.72 -15.26 11.34
C GLN A 70 0.13 -14.07 10.91
N ALA A 71 -0.51 -12.92 10.74
CA ALA A 71 0.18 -11.68 10.43
C ALA A 71 0.55 -10.88 11.70
N SER A 72 1.73 -10.27 11.66
CA SER A 72 2.29 -9.38 12.66
C SER A 72 3.14 -8.32 11.93
N GLY A 73 4.38 -8.08 12.37
CA GLY A 73 5.26 -7.05 11.79
C GLY A 73 5.69 -7.32 10.35
N TRP A 74 6.23 -8.52 10.07
CA TRP A 74 6.85 -8.81 8.77
C TRP A 74 5.84 -9.02 7.65
N GLU A 75 4.59 -9.28 8.00
CA GLU A 75 3.47 -9.46 7.07
C GLU A 75 2.73 -8.14 6.79
N THR A 76 3.17 -7.05 7.43
CA THR A 76 2.53 -5.74 7.29
C THR A 76 3.29 -4.86 6.30
N PHE A 77 2.59 -4.45 5.26
CA PHE A 77 3.11 -3.63 4.17
C PHE A 77 2.47 -2.26 4.20
N LYS A 78 3.25 -1.20 4.06
CA LYS A 78 2.75 0.18 3.92
C LYS A 78 2.62 0.53 2.45
N LEU A 79 1.48 1.10 2.08
CA LEU A 79 1.28 1.66 0.75
C LEU A 79 2.08 2.95 0.60
N TRP A 80 2.80 3.06 -0.50
CA TRP A 80 3.24 4.33 -1.07
C TRP A 80 2.40 4.58 -2.31
N ARG A 81 1.38 5.42 -2.21
CA ARG A 81 0.45 5.71 -3.30
C ARG A 81 1.17 6.53 -4.36
N VAL A 82 1.07 6.12 -5.62
CA VAL A 82 1.57 6.91 -6.77
C VAL A 82 0.40 7.56 -7.48
N ASN A 83 -0.68 6.81 -7.68
CA ASN A 83 -1.97 7.33 -8.15
C ASN A 83 -3.11 6.42 -7.65
N GLU A 84 -4.30 6.53 -8.22
CA GLU A 84 -5.50 5.80 -7.81
C GLU A 84 -5.39 4.28 -7.77
N VAL A 85 -4.52 3.71 -8.62
CA VAL A 85 -4.40 2.25 -8.78
C VAL A 85 -2.96 1.74 -8.67
N LYS A 86 -1.96 2.63 -8.76
CA LYS A 86 -0.53 2.29 -8.72
C LYS A 86 0.09 2.64 -7.38
N PHE A 87 0.80 1.67 -6.82
CA PHE A 87 1.42 1.74 -5.50
C PHE A 87 2.83 1.16 -5.53
N ASN A 88 3.72 1.68 -4.70
CA ASN A 88 4.86 0.89 -4.24
C ASN A 88 4.50 0.30 -2.87
N PHE A 89 5.09 -0.85 -2.52
CA PHE A 89 4.94 -1.44 -1.19
C PHE A 89 6.21 -1.24 -0.40
N LYS A 90 6.07 -0.75 0.84
CA LYS A 90 7.16 -0.72 1.82
C LYS A 90 6.96 -1.81 2.85
N VAL A 91 8.01 -2.56 3.13
CA VAL A 91 8.01 -3.59 4.18
C VAL A 91 8.35 -2.97 5.55
N PHE A 92 8.33 -3.79 6.60
CA PHE A 92 8.59 -3.37 7.99
C PHE A 92 9.87 -2.53 8.15
N GLY A 93 10.98 -2.98 7.55
CA GLY A 93 12.28 -2.30 7.54
C GLY A 93 12.38 -1.09 6.61
N ASN A 94 11.25 -0.61 6.07
CA ASN A 94 11.13 0.51 5.15
C ASN A 94 11.77 0.32 3.76
N GLN A 95 12.20 -0.88 3.39
CA GLN A 95 12.60 -1.19 2.02
C GLN A 95 11.38 -1.31 1.11
N PHE A 96 11.58 -0.99 -0.17
CA PHE A 96 10.58 -1.16 -1.23
C PHE A 96 10.64 -2.57 -1.82
N VAL A 97 9.46 -3.11 -2.09
CA VAL A 97 9.30 -4.38 -2.83
C VAL A 97 9.61 -4.15 -4.31
N SER A 98 10.37 -5.06 -4.90
CA SER A 98 10.76 -5.08 -6.31
C SER A 98 10.58 -6.47 -6.92
N VAL A 99 10.43 -6.52 -8.24
CA VAL A 99 10.35 -7.79 -9.00
C VAL A 99 11.68 -8.04 -9.70
N GLN A 100 12.31 -9.15 -9.37
CA GLN A 100 13.56 -9.59 -9.98
C GLN A 100 13.31 -10.16 -11.39
N SER A 101 14.37 -10.31 -12.19
CA SER A 101 14.28 -10.83 -13.56
C SER A 101 13.78 -12.28 -13.64
N ASP A 102 13.91 -13.04 -12.56
CA ASP A 102 13.38 -14.40 -12.43
C ASP A 102 11.91 -14.44 -11.94
N GLY A 103 11.29 -13.28 -11.73
CA GLY A 103 9.92 -13.13 -11.23
C GLY A 103 9.80 -13.19 -9.71
N SER A 104 10.88 -13.42 -8.97
CA SER A 104 10.86 -13.39 -7.51
C SER A 104 10.66 -11.97 -6.97
N LEU A 105 10.02 -11.87 -5.81
CA LEU A 105 9.82 -10.61 -5.10
C LEU A 105 10.86 -10.46 -4.01
N VAL A 106 11.52 -9.30 -3.98
CA VAL A 106 12.49 -8.95 -2.94
C VAL A 106 12.22 -7.57 -2.38
N ALA A 107 12.60 -7.33 -1.13
CA ALA A 107 12.47 -6.00 -0.50
C ALA A 107 13.82 -5.48 -0.03
N THR A 108 14.67 -5.10 -0.98
CA THR A 108 16.05 -4.63 -0.69
C THR A 108 16.27 -3.16 -1.08
N GLY A 109 15.36 -2.55 -1.84
CA GLY A 109 15.49 -1.18 -2.33
C GLY A 109 15.24 -0.13 -1.25
N VAL A 110 16.18 0.78 -1.01
CA VAL A 110 16.00 1.92 -0.07
C VAL A 110 15.40 3.16 -0.75
N MET A 111 15.26 3.15 -2.07
CA MET A 111 14.66 4.20 -2.89
C MET A 111 13.80 3.55 -3.98
N PRO A 112 12.69 4.18 -4.41
CA PRO A 112 11.97 3.77 -5.61
C PRO A 112 12.82 4.17 -6.84
N ARG A 113 13.91 3.43 -7.11
CA ARG A 113 14.90 3.78 -8.14
C ARG A 113 14.31 3.75 -9.57
N ARG A 114 13.21 3.02 -9.73
CA ARG A 114 12.29 3.05 -10.86
C ARG A 114 10.87 2.90 -10.29
N PRO A 115 9.82 3.42 -10.94
CA PRO A 115 8.46 3.14 -10.54
C PRO A 115 8.15 1.67 -10.83
N GLU A 116 8.67 0.77 -10.00
CA GLU A 116 8.19 -0.60 -9.90
C GLU A 116 6.87 -0.57 -9.14
N THR A 117 5.89 0.05 -9.78
CA THR A 117 4.56 0.22 -9.21
C THR A 117 3.74 -1.02 -9.47
N PHE A 118 3.17 -1.55 -8.40
CA PHE A 118 2.19 -2.60 -8.42
C PHE A 118 0.80 -2.00 -8.60
N GLN A 119 -0.08 -2.72 -9.30
CA GLN A 119 -1.49 -2.35 -9.37
C GLN A 119 -2.32 -3.24 -8.45
N LEU A 120 -3.13 -2.62 -7.60
CA LEU A 120 -4.13 -3.33 -6.80
C LEU A 120 -5.44 -3.35 -7.59
N VAL A 121 -5.81 -4.54 -8.08
CA VAL A 121 -7.00 -4.75 -8.91
C VAL A 121 -8.07 -5.45 -8.09
N ARG A 122 -9.15 -4.75 -7.76
CA ARG A 122 -10.28 -5.34 -7.03
C ARG A 122 -11.03 -6.34 -7.90
N SER A 123 -11.49 -7.44 -7.29
CA SER A 123 -12.39 -8.37 -7.96
C SER A 123 -13.76 -7.72 -8.14
N PRO A 124 -14.37 -7.81 -9.34
CA PRO A 124 -15.73 -7.29 -9.56
C PRO A 124 -16.79 -8.11 -8.81
N ASN A 125 -16.49 -9.37 -8.48
CA ASN A 125 -17.45 -10.31 -7.90
C ASN A 125 -17.28 -10.51 -6.39
N ASP A 126 -16.17 -10.03 -5.81
CA ASP A 126 -15.88 -10.18 -4.39
C ASP A 126 -15.06 -8.98 -3.90
N LYS A 127 -15.72 -8.07 -3.17
CA LYS A 127 -15.10 -6.82 -2.68
C LYS A 127 -13.94 -7.05 -1.72
N TYR A 128 -13.78 -8.26 -1.17
CA TYR A 128 -12.70 -8.63 -0.25
C TYR A 128 -11.53 -9.32 -0.95
N ARG A 129 -11.61 -9.52 -2.28
CA ARG A 129 -10.51 -10.10 -3.08
C ARG A 129 -9.91 -9.06 -3.99
N MET A 130 -8.59 -9.07 -4.05
CA MET A 130 -7.83 -8.29 -5.01
C MET A 130 -6.75 -9.16 -5.65
N ARG A 131 -6.31 -8.76 -6.83
CA ARG A 131 -5.07 -9.24 -7.44
C ARG A 131 -4.02 -8.15 -7.40
N ILE A 132 -2.77 -8.55 -7.32
CA ILE A 132 -1.63 -7.65 -7.39
C ILE A 132 -0.96 -7.86 -8.74
N MET A 133 -1.02 -6.86 -9.61
CA MET A 133 -0.30 -6.88 -10.87
C MET A 133 1.08 -6.27 -10.67
N ALA A 134 2.11 -7.02 -11.01
CA ALA A 134 3.49 -6.58 -10.99
C ALA A 134 3.80 -5.62 -12.16
N PRO A 135 4.89 -4.85 -12.09
CA PRO A 135 5.33 -3.97 -13.17
C PRO A 135 5.61 -4.69 -14.50
N ASN A 136 5.89 -6.00 -14.45
CA ASN A 136 6.10 -6.85 -15.62
C ASN A 136 4.79 -7.28 -16.31
N GLY A 137 3.62 -6.84 -15.81
CA GLY A 137 2.31 -7.13 -16.38
C GLY A 137 1.68 -8.46 -15.92
N PHE A 138 2.40 -9.27 -15.15
CA PHE A 138 1.88 -10.52 -14.59
C PHE A 138 1.27 -10.31 -13.21
N PHE A 139 0.33 -11.20 -12.84
CA PHE A 139 -0.18 -11.26 -11.48
C PHE A 139 0.74 -12.09 -10.59
N LEU A 140 0.85 -11.70 -9.33
CA LEU A 140 1.55 -12.44 -8.27
C LEU A 140 0.73 -13.64 -7.77
#